data_AF-A0A7W0XWC2-F1
#
_entry.id   AF-A0A7W0XWC2-F1
#
_cell.length_a   1.000
_cell.length_b   1.000
_cell.length_c   1.000
_cell.angle_alpha   90.00
_cell.angle_beta   90.00
_cell.angle_gamma   90.00
#
_symmetry.space_group_name_H-M   'P 1'
#
loop_
_entity.id
_entity.type
_entity.pdbx_description
1 polymer ?
#
loop_
_entity_poly.entity_id
_entity_poly.type
_entity_poly.pdbx_seq_one_letter_code
_entity_poly.pdbx_strand_id
1 'polypeptide(L)'
;MTADREAPRLSRALPDTPAAPPVRIVHLGVGNFHRAHQAWYTAHSPDAEQWGIAAFTGRRPDTAEALAPQAGLYTLITRSGQADSFELVGSLSAVHPSTDHDTYLKYLSRPEVAIVTITVTEAGYLRAADGGLDLNRDVIVSDVGALLADPRGPVASMPAKLVAGLLARRAAGAGAITILSCDNLPDNGAVTRTVVGDLAGAVDDTLFGWVRDNVDFATSMVDRITPATTDEDRRLVEESCGYVDADPVPTEPFSEWVVSGGFPAGRPQWEDAGAQLVDDVAPFEQRKLWLLNGSHSLLAYAGSIRGHETIDEAIADPDCRSWVEMFWDEASRHLELPAEAVAEYREALRVRFANPRIRHQLSQIAADGSAKLGVRT
;
A
#
# COMPACT_ATOMS: atom_id res chain seq x y z
N MET A 1 -43.67 7.78 18.55
CA MET A 1 -42.50 8.68 18.71
C MET A 1 -41.29 7.81 18.99
N THR A 2 -40.73 7.19 17.96
CA THR A 2 -39.37 6.67 18.01
C THR A 2 -38.48 7.87 17.75
N ALA A 3 -37.67 8.26 18.74
CA ALA A 3 -36.65 9.27 18.50
C ALA A 3 -35.69 8.72 17.44
N ASP A 4 -35.53 9.43 16.33
CA ASP A 4 -34.39 9.27 15.42
C ASP A 4 -33.13 9.43 16.27
N ARG A 5 -32.56 8.32 16.72
CA ARG A 5 -31.24 8.31 17.31
C ARG A 5 -30.26 8.24 16.16
N GLU A 6 -29.63 9.37 15.88
CA GLU A 6 -28.47 9.47 14.99
C GLU A 6 -27.45 8.38 15.38
N ALA A 7 -26.95 7.64 14.38
CA ALA A 7 -26.01 6.56 14.60
C ALA A 7 -24.74 7.11 15.27
N PRO A 8 -24.16 6.41 16.27
CA PRO A 8 -22.95 6.89 16.93
C PRO A 8 -21.78 6.93 15.94
N ARG A 9 -20.86 7.86 16.14
CA ARG A 9 -19.58 7.86 15.41
C ARG A 9 -18.76 6.63 15.81
N LEU A 10 -18.12 5.99 14.82
CA LEU A 10 -17.17 4.92 15.05
C LEU A 10 -16.06 5.37 16.00
N SER A 11 -15.87 4.63 17.09
CA SER A 11 -14.82 4.88 18.07
C SER A 11 -14.54 3.63 18.90
N ARG A 12 -13.36 3.59 19.54
CA ARG A 12 -12.99 2.50 20.47
C ARG A 12 -13.81 2.47 21.77
N ALA A 13 -14.78 3.38 21.93
CA ALA A 13 -15.74 3.34 23.03
C ALA A 13 -16.98 2.50 22.69
N LEU A 14 -17.18 2.13 21.42
CA LEU A 14 -18.25 1.24 21.01
C LEU A 14 -17.97 -0.21 21.47
N PRO A 15 -19.02 -1.01 21.77
CA PRO A 15 -18.86 -2.43 22.07
C PRO A 15 -18.12 -3.17 20.95
N ASP A 16 -17.43 -4.25 21.31
CA ASP A 16 -16.73 -5.15 20.38
C ASP A 16 -15.68 -4.47 19.47
N THR A 17 -15.19 -3.30 19.88
CA THR A 17 -14.05 -2.64 19.23
C THR A 17 -12.74 -3.06 19.88
N PRO A 18 -11.70 -3.39 19.09
CA PRO A 18 -10.43 -3.84 19.65
C PRO A 18 -9.72 -2.69 20.38
N ALA A 19 -8.88 -3.02 21.35
CA ALA A 19 -7.92 -2.07 21.91
C ALA A 19 -6.89 -1.68 20.85
N ALA A 20 -6.28 -0.50 20.97
CA ALA A 20 -5.21 -0.09 20.06
C ALA A 20 -3.94 -0.89 20.37
N PRO A 21 -3.39 -1.68 19.41
CA PRO A 21 -2.14 -2.39 19.63
C PRO A 21 -0.97 -1.41 19.86
N PRO A 22 0.12 -1.82 20.53
CA PRO A 22 1.27 -0.95 20.71
C PRO A 22 1.94 -0.65 19.37
N VAL A 23 2.31 0.62 19.14
CA VAL A 23 2.93 1.03 17.87
C VAL A 23 4.30 0.37 17.70
N ARG A 24 4.41 -0.47 16.67
CA ARG A 24 5.67 -1.12 16.22
C ARG A 24 5.93 -0.92 14.73
N ILE A 25 4.95 -0.41 13.99
CA ILE A 25 5.06 -0.05 12.59
C ILE A 25 4.76 1.43 12.44
N VAL A 26 5.57 2.12 11.64
CA VAL A 26 5.24 3.45 11.12
C VAL A 26 4.88 3.32 9.65
N HIS A 27 3.84 4.00 9.20
CA HIS A 27 3.44 3.98 7.80
C HIS A 27 3.47 5.38 7.20
N LEU A 28 4.07 5.53 6.02
CA LEU A 28 4.11 6.77 5.25
C LEU A 28 3.19 6.68 4.03
N GLY A 29 2.22 7.59 3.95
CA GLY A 29 1.29 7.68 2.82
C GLY A 29 -0.02 6.92 3.05
N VAL A 30 -0.63 7.05 4.23
CA VAL A 30 -1.91 6.37 4.50
C VAL A 30 -3.00 6.81 3.53
N GLY A 31 -3.46 5.86 2.75
CA GLY A 31 -4.56 5.98 1.82
C GLY A 31 -5.39 4.70 1.80
N ASN A 32 -6.30 4.62 0.84
CA ASN A 32 -7.21 3.47 0.73
C ASN A 32 -6.45 2.16 0.57
N PHE A 33 -5.45 2.10 -0.32
CA PHE A 33 -4.70 0.87 -0.55
C PHE A 33 -4.02 0.34 0.71
N HIS A 34 -3.33 1.18 1.47
CA HIS A 34 -2.69 0.76 2.73
C HIS A 34 -3.70 0.16 3.71
N ARG A 35 -4.83 0.83 3.88
CA ARG A 35 -5.91 0.39 4.78
C ARG A 35 -6.51 -0.93 4.33
N ALA A 36 -6.83 -1.06 3.05
CA ALA A 36 -7.37 -2.31 2.52
C ALA A 36 -6.34 -3.45 2.46
N HIS A 37 -5.04 -3.18 2.55
CA HIS A 37 -4.00 -4.19 2.30
C HIS A 37 -3.09 -4.42 3.51
N GLN A 38 -2.03 -3.64 3.70
CA GLN A 38 -1.05 -3.94 4.76
C GLN A 38 -1.65 -3.83 6.17
N ALA A 39 -2.53 -2.84 6.40
CA ALA A 39 -3.23 -2.71 7.66
C ALA A 39 -4.19 -3.88 7.89
N TRP A 40 -4.82 -4.39 6.83
CA TRP A 40 -5.67 -5.59 6.88
C TRP A 40 -4.87 -6.85 7.22
N TYR A 41 -3.74 -7.10 6.54
CA TYR A 41 -2.84 -8.24 6.86
C TYR A 41 -2.32 -8.16 8.31
N THR A 42 -1.99 -6.97 8.78
CA THR A 42 -1.54 -6.77 10.16
C THR A 42 -2.66 -7.03 11.16
N ALA A 43 -3.91 -6.67 10.85
CA ALA A 43 -5.07 -6.95 11.70
C ALA A 43 -5.45 -8.43 11.74
N HIS A 44 -5.15 -9.18 10.67
CA HIS A 44 -5.44 -10.62 10.56
C HIS A 44 -4.28 -11.52 10.99
N SER A 45 -3.13 -10.94 11.28
CA SER A 45 -2.01 -11.72 11.83
C SER A 45 -2.41 -12.25 13.22
N PRO A 46 -2.06 -13.49 13.57
CA PRO A 46 -2.41 -14.07 14.88
C PRO A 46 -1.82 -13.27 16.06
N ASP A 47 -0.77 -12.50 15.83
CA ASP A 47 -0.13 -11.60 16.80
C ASP A 47 -0.54 -10.13 16.64
N ALA A 48 -1.66 -9.82 15.98
CA ALA A 48 -2.14 -8.47 15.69
C ALA A 48 -2.19 -7.53 16.91
N GLU A 49 -2.51 -8.07 18.09
CA GLU A 49 -2.57 -7.31 19.36
C GLU A 49 -1.22 -6.72 19.78
N GLN A 50 -0.11 -7.17 19.18
CA GLN A 50 1.25 -6.69 19.43
C GLN A 50 1.74 -5.70 18.37
N TRP A 51 1.00 -5.50 17.27
CA TRP A 51 1.49 -4.81 16.09
C TRP A 51 0.58 -3.66 15.66
N GLY A 52 0.77 -2.53 16.31
CA GLY A 52 0.08 -1.27 15.99
C GLY A 52 0.82 -0.46 14.94
N ILE A 53 0.05 0.22 14.10
CA ILE A 53 0.55 1.12 13.06
C ILE A 53 0.31 2.58 13.46
N ALA A 54 1.37 3.38 13.50
CA ALA A 54 1.27 4.83 13.48
C ALA A 54 1.39 5.32 12.02
N ALA A 55 0.27 5.75 11.46
CA ALA A 55 0.14 6.12 10.07
C ALA A 55 0.27 7.63 9.86
N PHE A 56 0.99 8.04 8.82
CA PHE A 56 1.15 9.43 8.41
C PHE A 56 0.58 9.62 7.02
N THR A 57 -0.19 10.68 6.81
CA THR A 57 -0.78 10.96 5.50
C THR A 57 0.30 11.30 4.45
N GLY A 58 -0.12 11.33 3.19
CA GLY A 58 0.68 11.92 2.11
C GLY A 58 0.59 13.45 2.08
N ARG A 59 0.32 14.02 0.91
CA ARG A 59 0.27 15.49 0.74
C ARG A 59 -0.90 16.16 1.46
N ARG A 60 -2.04 15.49 1.59
CA ARG A 60 -3.27 16.05 2.18
C ARG A 60 -3.54 15.46 3.57
N PRO A 61 -4.12 16.24 4.51
CA PRO A 61 -4.41 15.78 5.86
C PRO A 61 -5.74 15.03 6.00
N ASP A 62 -6.59 15.03 4.96
CA ASP A 62 -7.99 14.58 5.02
C ASP A 62 -8.18 13.22 5.74
N THR A 63 -7.35 12.22 5.42
CA THR A 63 -7.41 10.88 6.04
C THR A 63 -7.12 10.92 7.54
N ALA A 64 -6.16 11.74 7.99
CA ALA A 64 -5.89 11.89 9.43
C ALA A 64 -7.02 12.65 10.13
N GLU A 65 -7.57 13.69 9.51
CA GLU A 65 -8.70 14.43 10.05
C GLU A 65 -9.95 13.55 10.20
N ALA A 66 -10.15 12.60 9.30
CA ALA A 66 -11.24 11.64 9.38
C ALA A 66 -10.99 10.52 10.41
N LEU A 67 -9.80 9.91 10.42
CA LEU A 67 -9.53 8.71 11.22
C LEU A 67 -9.03 8.98 12.64
N ALA A 68 -8.35 10.10 12.90
CA ALA A 68 -7.85 10.40 14.24
C ALA A 68 -9.00 10.53 15.28
N PRO A 69 -10.14 11.17 14.97
CA PRO A 69 -11.30 11.18 15.86
C PRO A 69 -11.92 9.80 16.12
N GLN A 70 -11.70 8.82 15.22
CA GLN A 70 -12.15 7.43 15.36
C GLN A 70 -11.07 6.52 16.00
N ALA A 71 -9.98 7.10 16.51
CA ALA A 71 -8.82 6.39 17.07
C ALA A 71 -8.24 5.33 16.10
N GLY A 72 -8.20 5.66 14.81
CA GLY A 72 -7.66 4.81 13.74
C GLY A 72 -8.57 3.69 13.27
N LEU A 73 -9.76 3.52 13.86
CA LEU A 73 -10.75 2.57 13.39
C LEU A 73 -11.37 2.99 12.05
N TYR A 74 -11.60 2.02 11.19
CA TYR A 74 -12.36 2.18 9.94
C TYR A 74 -12.96 0.83 9.52
N THR A 75 -13.93 0.88 8.62
CA THR A 75 -14.64 -0.27 8.08
C THR A 75 -14.12 -0.60 6.69
N LEU A 76 -13.67 -1.84 6.50
CA LEU A 76 -13.35 -2.41 5.20
C LEU A 76 -14.66 -2.93 4.58
N ILE A 77 -14.98 -2.48 3.37
CA ILE A 77 -16.13 -2.95 2.58
C ILE A 77 -15.59 -3.87 1.49
N THR A 78 -15.77 -5.18 1.65
CA THR A 78 -15.33 -6.15 0.64
C THR A 78 -16.47 -6.46 -0.33
N ARG A 79 -16.30 -6.05 -1.59
CA ARG A 79 -17.33 -6.15 -2.63
C ARG A 79 -17.15 -7.41 -3.48
N SER A 80 -17.81 -8.50 -3.09
CA SER A 80 -17.84 -9.74 -3.89
C SER A 80 -18.95 -9.69 -4.95
N GLY A 81 -18.90 -10.53 -5.98
CA GLY A 81 -19.97 -10.59 -6.98
C GLY A 81 -21.37 -10.92 -6.43
N GLN A 82 -21.47 -11.44 -5.19
CA GLN A 82 -22.75 -11.81 -4.56
C GLN A 82 -23.26 -10.75 -3.58
N ALA A 83 -22.39 -10.26 -2.69
CA ALA A 83 -22.75 -9.31 -1.63
C ALA A 83 -21.51 -8.54 -1.14
N ASP A 84 -21.78 -7.42 -0.46
CA ASP A 84 -20.77 -6.71 0.31
C ASP A 84 -20.68 -7.33 1.71
N SER A 85 -19.45 -7.44 2.23
CA SER A 85 -19.20 -7.71 3.65
C SER A 85 -18.49 -6.52 4.28
N PHE A 86 -18.72 -6.32 5.57
CA PHE A 86 -18.21 -5.20 6.34
C PHE A 86 -17.37 -5.74 7.50
N GLU A 87 -16.17 -5.20 7.63
CA GLU A 87 -15.22 -5.64 8.66
C GLU A 87 -14.62 -4.42 9.34
N LEU A 88 -14.63 -4.40 10.67
CA LEU A 88 -13.97 -3.36 11.44
C LEU A 88 -12.47 -3.66 11.54
N VAL A 89 -11.63 -2.76 11.03
CA VAL A 89 -10.16 -2.91 11.11
C VAL A 89 -9.58 -1.98 12.17
N GLY A 90 -8.76 -2.56 13.06
CA GLY A 90 -8.24 -1.88 14.25
C GLY A 90 -6.72 -1.76 14.36
N SER A 91 -5.96 -2.14 13.33
CA SER A 91 -4.49 -2.16 13.33
C SER A 91 -3.84 -0.77 13.28
N LEU A 92 -4.55 0.28 12.88
CA LEU A 92 -4.08 1.66 13.00
C LEU A 92 -4.29 2.13 14.45
N SER A 93 -3.19 2.29 15.18
CA SER A 93 -3.18 2.75 16.56
C SER A 93 -3.16 4.27 16.66
N ALA A 94 -2.63 4.95 15.65
CA ALA A 94 -2.64 6.40 15.54
C ALA A 94 -2.56 6.84 14.07
N VAL A 95 -3.19 7.96 13.73
CA VAL A 95 -3.15 8.54 12.39
C VAL A 95 -2.83 10.03 12.51
N HIS A 96 -1.81 10.47 11.78
CA HIS A 96 -1.23 11.81 11.89
C HIS A 96 -1.15 12.48 10.51
N PRO A 97 -1.29 13.81 10.42
CA PRO A 97 -0.97 14.51 9.19
C PRO A 97 0.53 14.39 8.91
N SER A 98 0.90 14.38 7.63
CA SER A 98 2.28 14.27 7.18
C SER A 98 3.21 15.40 7.67
N THR A 99 2.63 16.51 8.12
CA THR A 99 3.31 17.68 8.68
C THR A 99 3.62 17.55 10.17
N ASP A 100 3.10 16.54 10.88
CA ASP A 100 3.46 16.28 12.29
C ASP A 100 4.82 15.55 12.38
N HIS A 101 5.86 16.29 11.98
CA HIS A 101 7.23 15.78 11.88
C HIS A 101 7.81 15.38 13.23
N ASP A 102 7.52 16.15 14.29
CA ASP A 102 8.01 15.87 15.63
C ASP A 102 7.48 14.53 16.15
N THR A 103 6.19 14.23 15.94
CA THR A 103 5.62 12.94 16.31
C THR A 103 6.21 11.81 15.49
N TYR A 104 6.43 12.02 14.19
CA TYR A 104 7.12 11.05 13.34
C TYR A 104 8.52 10.70 13.87
N LEU A 105 9.36 11.70 14.17
CA LEU A 105 10.69 11.47 14.73
C LEU A 105 10.65 10.78 16.10
N LYS A 106 9.66 11.12 16.95
CA LYS A 106 9.46 10.45 18.25
C LYS A 106 9.18 8.97 18.09
N TYR A 107 8.35 8.55 17.12
CA TYR A 107 8.14 7.13 16.85
C TYR A 107 9.42 6.45 16.36
N LEU A 108 10.13 7.03 15.39
CA LEU A 108 11.33 6.42 14.82
C LEU A 108 12.49 6.29 15.82
N SER A 109 12.49 7.13 16.86
CA SER A 109 13.44 7.06 17.97
C SER A 109 13.16 5.93 18.97
N ARG A 110 12.06 5.18 18.82
CA ARG A 110 11.70 4.10 19.74
C ARG A 110 12.27 2.75 19.30
N PRO A 111 12.88 1.98 20.20
CA PRO A 111 13.41 0.65 19.86
C PRO A 111 12.31 -0.37 19.55
N GLU A 112 11.08 -0.17 20.04
CA GLU A 112 9.96 -1.08 19.73
C GLU A 112 9.44 -0.94 18.28
N VAL A 113 9.67 0.21 17.65
CA VAL A 113 9.34 0.40 16.23
C VAL A 113 10.34 -0.39 15.39
N ALA A 114 9.82 -1.40 14.69
CA ALA A 114 10.59 -2.38 13.95
C ALA A 114 10.54 -2.18 12.43
N ILE A 115 9.47 -1.54 11.92
CA ILE A 115 9.22 -1.43 10.48
C ILE A 115 8.71 -0.04 10.12
N VAL A 116 9.20 0.52 9.01
CA VAL A 116 8.55 1.60 8.27
C VAL A 116 7.95 1.02 6.98
N THR A 117 6.65 1.16 6.77
CA THR A 117 6.00 0.80 5.50
C THR A 117 5.65 2.04 4.67
N ILE A 118 5.61 1.93 3.34
CA ILE A 118 5.47 3.08 2.44
C ILE A 118 4.44 2.79 1.34
N THR A 119 3.50 3.72 1.13
CA THR A 119 2.64 3.79 -0.06
C THR A 119 2.49 5.25 -0.51
N VAL A 120 3.49 5.78 -1.23
CA VAL A 120 3.55 7.19 -1.66
C VAL A 120 3.42 7.37 -3.16
N THR A 121 3.10 6.31 -3.90
CA THR A 121 3.11 6.19 -5.38
C THR A 121 4.53 6.29 -5.97
N GLU A 122 4.72 5.90 -7.24
CA GLU A 122 6.03 5.98 -7.89
C GLU A 122 6.59 7.41 -7.90
N ALA A 123 5.72 8.42 -7.96
CA ALA A 123 6.10 9.83 -7.95
C ALA A 123 6.73 10.28 -6.62
N GLY A 124 6.44 9.59 -5.51
CA GLY A 124 6.97 9.94 -4.18
C GLY A 124 8.46 9.64 -4.01
N TYR A 125 9.05 8.82 -4.89
CA TYR A 125 10.47 8.49 -4.90
C TYR A 125 11.36 9.58 -5.51
N LEU A 126 10.77 10.51 -6.27
CA LEU A 126 11.46 11.69 -6.82
C LEU A 126 12.73 11.34 -7.62
N ARG A 127 12.69 10.24 -8.38
CA ARG A 127 13.84 9.76 -9.15
C ARG A 127 14.14 10.62 -10.37
N ALA A 128 15.43 10.72 -10.69
CA ALA A 128 15.93 11.21 -11.96
C ALA A 128 15.90 10.08 -13.02
N ALA A 129 16.22 10.41 -14.27
CA ALA A 129 16.20 9.47 -15.39
C ALA A 129 17.24 8.35 -15.27
N ASP A 130 18.30 8.56 -14.48
CA ASP A 130 19.33 7.56 -14.16
C ASP A 130 18.91 6.58 -13.06
N GLY A 131 17.73 6.76 -12.47
CA GLY A 131 17.20 5.91 -11.40
C GLY A 131 17.61 6.32 -9.99
N GLY A 132 18.53 7.28 -9.83
CA GLY A 132 18.89 7.87 -8.53
C GLY A 132 17.89 8.93 -8.07
N LEU A 133 18.12 9.50 -6.89
CA LEU A 133 17.35 10.65 -6.42
C LEU A 133 17.66 11.90 -7.25
N ASP A 134 16.62 12.62 -7.68
CA ASP A 134 16.79 13.91 -8.36
C ASP A 134 17.10 15.03 -7.35
N LEU A 135 18.39 15.17 -7.02
CA LEU A 135 18.92 16.15 -6.08
C LEU A 135 18.67 17.61 -6.48
N ASN A 136 18.33 17.86 -7.76
CA ASN A 136 18.08 19.21 -8.26
C ASN A 136 16.62 19.65 -8.10
N ARG A 137 15.72 18.78 -7.61
CA ARG A 137 14.33 19.17 -7.36
C ARG A 137 14.24 20.13 -6.19
N ASP A 138 13.46 21.20 -6.34
CA ASP A 138 13.27 22.23 -5.32
C ASP A 138 12.94 21.66 -3.93
N VAL A 139 12.06 20.65 -3.87
CA VAL A 139 11.70 20.00 -2.61
C VAL A 139 12.87 19.26 -1.96
N ILE A 140 13.73 18.61 -2.75
CA ILE A 140 14.90 17.89 -2.25
C ILE A 140 15.97 18.87 -1.79
N VAL A 141 16.21 19.94 -2.56
CA VAL A 141 17.13 21.02 -2.15
C VAL A 141 16.69 21.64 -0.83
N SER A 142 15.40 21.92 -0.69
CA SER A 142 14.82 22.45 0.56
C SER A 142 14.99 21.46 1.73
N ASP A 143 14.69 20.18 1.51
CA ASP A 143 14.77 19.15 2.55
C ASP A 143 16.23 18.92 3.01
N VAL A 144 17.18 18.86 2.08
CA VAL A 144 18.62 18.75 2.39
C VAL A 144 19.08 19.97 3.19
N GLY A 145 18.71 21.18 2.76
CA GLY A 145 19.02 22.40 3.48
C GLY A 145 18.47 22.42 4.91
N ALA A 146 17.24 21.92 5.10
CA ALA A 146 16.63 21.80 6.43
C ALA A 146 17.41 20.83 7.33
N LEU A 147 17.79 19.66 6.82
CA LEU A 147 18.52 18.64 7.60
C LEU A 147 19.97 19.03 7.90
N LEU A 148 20.62 19.78 7.01
CA LEU A 148 21.96 20.35 7.25
C LEU A 148 21.92 21.44 8.34
N ALA A 149 20.83 22.21 8.43
CA ALA A 149 20.66 23.23 9.46
C ALA A 149 20.30 22.63 10.82
N ASP A 150 19.43 21.63 10.84
CA ASP A 150 19.03 20.86 12.01
C ASP A 150 18.68 19.42 11.59
N PRO A 151 19.37 18.38 12.09
CA PRO A 151 19.04 16.99 11.80
C PRO A 151 17.62 16.56 12.17
N ARG A 152 16.90 17.38 12.96
CA ARG A 152 15.49 17.20 13.33
C ARG A 152 14.55 18.18 12.61
N GLY A 153 15.08 18.98 11.69
CA GLY A 153 14.34 19.98 10.93
C GLY A 153 13.23 19.35 10.10
N PRO A 154 12.07 20.03 9.96
CA PRO A 154 10.94 19.48 9.23
C PRO A 154 11.26 19.33 7.74
N VAL A 155 10.86 18.19 7.18
CA VAL A 155 11.06 17.83 5.77
C VAL A 155 9.75 17.36 5.13
N ALA A 156 9.63 17.56 3.83
CA ALA A 156 8.39 17.33 3.09
C ALA A 156 8.40 15.99 2.33
N SER A 157 9.51 15.64 1.65
CA SER A 157 9.56 14.48 0.76
C SER A 157 9.71 13.15 1.51
N MET A 158 9.28 12.05 0.89
CA MET A 158 9.43 10.71 1.47
C MET A 158 10.90 10.33 1.71
N PRO A 159 11.84 10.50 0.74
CA PRO A 159 13.25 10.18 0.98
C PRO A 159 13.83 10.98 2.16
N ALA A 160 13.51 12.27 2.26
CA ALA A 160 13.96 13.10 3.37
C ALA A 160 13.35 12.69 4.71
N LYS A 161 12.06 12.34 4.75
CA LYS A 161 11.42 11.81 5.97
C LYS A 161 12.09 10.52 6.44
N LEU A 162 12.44 9.61 5.53
CA LEU A 162 13.19 8.41 5.90
C LEU A 162 14.55 8.79 6.50
N VAL A 163 15.33 9.65 5.84
CA VAL A 163 16.64 10.08 6.36
C VAL A 163 16.52 10.79 7.72
N ALA A 164 15.57 11.71 7.89
CA ALA A 164 15.32 12.37 9.18
C ALA A 164 14.96 11.37 10.28
N GLY A 165 14.12 10.39 9.96
CA GLY A 165 13.75 9.30 10.88
C GLY A 165 14.94 8.43 11.26
N LEU A 166 15.80 8.09 10.30
CA LEU A 166 17.01 7.29 10.52
C LEU A 166 18.07 8.07 11.34
N LEU A 167 18.22 9.38 11.10
CA LEU A 167 19.05 10.26 11.93
C LEU A 167 18.57 10.27 13.39
N ALA A 168 17.27 10.45 13.61
CA ALA A 168 16.68 10.41 14.95
C ALA A 168 16.84 9.03 15.62
N ARG A 169 16.62 7.94 14.87
CA ARG A 169 16.81 6.57 15.35
C ARG A 169 18.25 6.28 15.76
N ARG A 170 19.22 6.68 14.93
CA ARG A 170 20.66 6.56 15.22
C ARG A 170 21.04 7.35 16.47
N ALA A 171 20.57 8.59 16.59
CA ALA A 171 20.83 9.44 17.76
C ALA A 171 20.25 8.86 19.05
N ALA A 172 19.10 8.17 18.97
CA ALA A 172 18.47 7.48 20.10
C ALA A 172 19.10 6.12 20.44
N GLY A 173 19.98 5.57 19.59
CA GLY A 173 20.53 4.23 19.77
C GLY A 173 19.46 3.13 19.69
N ALA A 174 18.39 3.35 18.92
CA ALA A 174 17.20 2.49 18.89
C ALA A 174 17.36 1.21 18.02
N GLY A 175 18.56 0.94 17.52
CA GLY A 175 18.90 -0.31 16.84
C GLY A 175 18.39 -0.42 15.41
N ALA A 176 18.38 -1.65 14.88
CA ALA A 176 18.05 -1.94 13.50
C ALA A 176 16.55 -1.76 13.17
N ILE A 177 16.21 -1.56 11.91
CA ILE A 177 14.85 -1.37 11.41
C ILE A 177 14.71 -1.89 9.97
N THR A 178 13.51 -2.29 9.58
CA THR A 178 13.20 -2.56 8.16
C THR A 178 12.43 -1.40 7.54
N ILE A 179 12.79 -1.02 6.33
CA ILE A 179 11.97 -0.17 5.46
C ILE A 179 11.39 -1.05 4.37
N LEU A 180 10.06 -1.16 4.33
CA LEU A 180 9.31 -2.01 3.41
C LEU A 180 8.47 -1.12 2.49
N SER A 181 8.86 -1.03 1.22
CA SER A 181 8.00 -0.38 0.23
C SER A 181 6.85 -1.31 -0.15
N CYS A 182 5.66 -0.74 -0.22
CA CYS A 182 4.43 -1.38 -0.71
C CYS A 182 3.85 -0.59 -1.90
N ASP A 183 4.68 0.19 -2.60
CA ASP A 183 4.29 0.83 -3.85
C ASP A 183 4.48 -0.13 -5.04
N ASN A 184 3.65 0.02 -6.07
CA ASN A 184 3.69 -0.82 -7.27
C ASN A 184 4.85 -0.41 -8.20
N LEU A 185 6.08 -0.65 -7.74
CA LEU A 185 7.31 -0.34 -8.45
C LEU A 185 8.22 -1.59 -8.45
N PRO A 186 8.79 -1.99 -9.60
CA PRO A 186 9.77 -3.07 -9.62
C PRO A 186 10.95 -2.77 -8.71
N ASP A 187 11.43 -3.79 -8.00
CA ASP A 187 12.55 -3.68 -7.05
C ASP A 187 12.35 -2.52 -6.04
N ASN A 188 11.12 -2.29 -5.58
CA ASN A 188 10.79 -1.13 -4.74
C ASN A 188 11.66 -1.00 -3.48
N GLY A 189 12.14 -2.10 -2.90
CA GLY A 189 13.13 -2.10 -1.82
C GLY A 189 14.48 -1.51 -2.25
N ALA A 190 15.03 -1.98 -3.36
CA ALA A 190 16.29 -1.46 -3.92
C ALA A 190 16.17 0.01 -4.34
N VAL A 191 15.03 0.40 -4.94
CA VAL A 191 14.75 1.79 -5.27
C VAL A 191 14.73 2.66 -4.01
N THR A 192 14.05 2.19 -2.95
CA THR A 192 14.01 2.90 -1.66
C THR A 192 15.42 3.06 -1.08
N ARG A 193 16.24 2.00 -1.14
CA ARG A 193 17.64 2.04 -0.71
C ARG A 193 18.46 3.08 -1.44
N THR A 194 18.33 3.16 -2.77
CA THR A 194 19.04 4.14 -3.61
C THR A 194 18.68 5.56 -3.22
N VAL A 195 17.38 5.91 -3.21
CA VAL A 195 16.98 7.31 -2.94
C VAL A 195 17.28 7.76 -1.51
N VAL A 196 17.23 6.83 -0.54
CA VAL A 196 17.65 7.10 0.84
C VAL A 196 19.17 7.25 0.93
N GLY A 197 19.93 6.41 0.22
CA GLY A 197 21.39 6.49 0.17
C GLY A 197 21.90 7.80 -0.43
N ASP A 198 21.32 8.22 -1.56
CA ASP A 198 21.67 9.48 -2.23
C ASP A 198 21.40 10.70 -1.33
N LEU A 199 20.23 10.74 -0.68
CA LEU A 199 19.90 11.84 0.24
C LEU A 199 20.75 11.79 1.52
N ALA A 200 21.02 10.60 2.05
CA ALA A 200 21.90 10.43 3.21
C ALA A 200 23.31 10.97 2.91
N GLY A 201 23.89 10.67 1.74
CA GLY A 201 25.18 11.24 1.33
C GLY A 201 25.16 12.76 1.16
N ALA A 202 24.03 13.35 0.77
CA ALA A 202 23.90 14.80 0.69
C ALA A 202 23.81 15.52 2.06
N VAL A 203 23.46 14.79 3.12
CA VAL A 203 23.21 15.35 4.48
C VAL A 203 24.31 14.97 5.48
N ASP A 204 24.72 13.70 5.50
CA ASP A 204 25.73 13.17 6.41
C ASP A 204 26.38 11.89 5.83
N ASP A 205 27.61 12.01 5.35
CA ASP A 205 28.39 10.91 4.78
C ASP A 205 28.56 9.71 5.74
N THR A 206 28.51 9.94 7.06
CA THR A 206 28.62 8.87 8.06
C THR A 206 27.33 8.06 8.21
N LEU A 207 26.18 8.62 7.77
CA LEU A 207 24.89 7.96 7.86
C LEU A 207 24.82 6.75 6.93
N PHE A 208 25.44 6.82 5.75
CA PHE A 208 25.39 5.73 4.77
C PHE A 208 25.94 4.41 5.34
N GLY A 209 27.07 4.47 6.04
CA GLY A 209 27.65 3.30 6.71
C GLY A 209 26.71 2.74 7.78
N TRP A 210 26.10 3.61 8.59
CA TRP A 210 25.14 3.19 9.60
C TRP A 210 23.88 2.56 8.99
N VAL A 211 23.35 3.14 7.91
CA VAL A 211 22.17 2.63 7.19
C VAL A 211 22.47 1.24 6.63
N ARG A 212 23.61 1.04 5.99
CA ARG A 212 24.03 -0.28 5.49
C ARG A 212 24.05 -1.35 6.59
N ASP A 213 24.46 -0.98 7.80
CA ASP A 213 24.68 -1.92 8.90
C ASP A 213 23.42 -2.12 9.79
N ASN A 214 22.42 -1.24 9.70
CA ASN A 214 21.26 -1.21 10.61
C ASN A 214 19.89 -1.17 9.92
N VAL A 215 19.84 -1.03 8.59
CA VAL A 215 18.58 -0.89 7.85
C VAL A 215 18.47 -1.96 6.78
N ASP A 216 17.46 -2.79 6.90
CA ASP A 216 17.03 -3.68 5.82
C ASP A 216 16.02 -2.96 4.92
N PHE A 217 16.20 -3.08 3.62
CA PHE A 217 15.26 -2.56 2.62
C PHE A 217 14.53 -3.74 1.99
N ALA A 218 13.34 -4.03 2.47
CA ALA A 218 12.53 -5.13 1.97
C ALA A 218 11.76 -4.70 0.71
N THR A 219 11.65 -5.62 -0.23
CA THR A 219 10.91 -5.48 -1.48
C THR A 219 9.58 -6.20 -1.36
N SER A 220 8.53 -5.68 -1.98
CA SER A 220 7.26 -6.38 -2.06
C SER A 220 6.55 -6.25 -3.39
N MET A 221 5.78 -7.29 -3.71
CA MET A 221 4.70 -7.24 -4.69
C MET A 221 3.37 -7.18 -3.94
N VAL A 222 2.54 -6.21 -4.30
CA VAL A 222 1.24 -5.98 -3.66
C VAL A 222 0.14 -5.96 -4.71
N ASP A 223 -1.01 -6.57 -4.41
CA ASP A 223 -2.16 -6.55 -5.31
C ASP A 223 -3.46 -6.62 -4.52
N ARG A 224 -4.28 -5.57 -4.66
CA ARG A 224 -5.66 -5.50 -4.19
C ARG A 224 -6.33 -4.27 -4.79
N ILE A 225 -7.36 -4.47 -5.58
CA ILE A 225 -8.13 -3.36 -6.13
C ILE A 225 -8.83 -2.64 -4.99
N THR A 226 -8.56 -1.33 -4.89
CA THR A 226 -9.08 -0.50 -3.80
C THR A 226 -9.54 0.86 -4.34
N PRO A 227 -10.83 1.00 -4.71
CA PRO A 227 -11.37 2.26 -5.20
C PRO A 227 -11.32 3.40 -4.17
N ALA A 228 -11.53 4.62 -4.64
CA ALA A 228 -11.74 5.76 -3.77
C ALA A 228 -13.06 5.61 -3.00
N THR A 229 -13.07 6.06 -1.75
CA THR A 229 -14.26 6.07 -0.90
C THR A 229 -15.25 7.13 -1.38
N THR A 230 -16.53 6.76 -1.46
CA THR A 230 -17.64 7.62 -1.88
C THR A 230 -18.60 7.90 -0.72
N ASP A 231 -19.52 8.83 -0.90
CA ASP A 231 -20.57 9.08 0.11
C ASP A 231 -21.61 7.95 0.17
N GLU A 232 -21.72 7.16 -0.90
CA GLU A 232 -22.52 5.94 -0.90
C GLU A 232 -21.89 4.87 0.01
N ASP A 233 -20.57 4.72 -0.01
CA ASP A 233 -19.86 3.80 0.90
C ASP A 233 -20.11 4.16 2.37
N ARG A 234 -20.10 5.45 2.70
CA ARG A 234 -20.35 5.94 4.07
C ARG A 234 -21.77 5.63 4.52
N ARG A 235 -22.76 5.93 3.68
CA ARG A 235 -24.18 5.60 3.96
C ARG A 235 -24.38 4.10 4.11
N LEU A 236 -23.75 3.31 3.25
CA LEU A 236 -23.87 1.85 3.29
C LEU A 236 -23.33 1.26 4.60
N VAL A 237 -22.21 1.79 5.11
CA VAL A 237 -21.67 1.40 6.42
C VAL A 237 -22.60 1.81 7.56
N GLU A 238 -23.16 3.02 7.52
CA GLU A 238 -24.12 3.47 8.53
C GLU A 238 -25.36 2.57 8.57
N GLU A 239 -25.95 2.26 7.42
CA GLU A 239 -27.12 1.39 7.29
C GLU A 239 -26.84 -0.05 7.71
N SER A 240 -25.66 -0.58 7.37
CA SER A 240 -25.33 -2.01 7.57
C SER A 240 -24.71 -2.30 8.94
N CYS A 241 -23.95 -1.35 9.50
CA CYS A 241 -23.16 -1.54 10.72
C CYS A 241 -23.70 -0.76 11.92
N GLY A 242 -24.59 0.21 11.71
CA GLY A 242 -25.24 0.98 12.77
C GLY A 242 -24.35 2.04 13.42
N TYR A 243 -23.28 2.47 12.76
CA TYR A 243 -22.41 3.57 13.18
C TYR A 243 -21.95 4.41 11.98
N VAL A 244 -21.65 5.69 12.23
CA VAL A 244 -21.10 6.58 11.22
C VAL A 244 -19.59 6.40 11.17
N ASP A 245 -19.09 5.89 10.03
CA ASP A 245 -17.67 5.84 9.70
C ASP A 245 -17.34 6.98 8.72
N ALA A 246 -16.42 7.87 9.13
CA ALA A 246 -16.02 9.02 8.35
C ALA A 246 -15.25 8.64 7.08
N ASP A 247 -14.55 7.50 7.09
CA ASP A 247 -13.65 7.11 6.02
C ASP A 247 -13.52 5.58 5.91
N PRO A 248 -14.62 4.86 5.58
CA PRO A 248 -14.54 3.44 5.26
C PRO A 248 -13.76 3.23 3.96
N VAL A 249 -13.35 2.00 3.68
CA VAL A 249 -12.55 1.69 2.48
C VAL A 249 -13.16 0.53 1.70
N PRO A 250 -13.62 0.76 0.46
CA PRO A 250 -14.09 -0.31 -0.41
C PRO A 250 -12.94 -1.04 -1.09
N THR A 251 -13.10 -2.34 -1.29
CA THR A 251 -12.10 -3.18 -1.95
C THR A 251 -12.72 -4.43 -2.59
N GLU A 252 -11.97 -5.10 -3.45
CA GLU A 252 -12.29 -6.46 -3.90
C GLU A 252 -11.95 -7.52 -2.83
N PRO A 253 -12.48 -8.76 -2.94
CA PRO A 253 -12.13 -9.86 -2.04
C PRO A 253 -10.69 -10.35 -2.21
N PHE A 254 -10.16 -10.32 -3.43
CA PHE A 254 -8.80 -10.76 -3.70
C PHE A 254 -7.78 -9.83 -3.03
N SER A 255 -6.78 -10.42 -2.40
CA SER A 255 -5.64 -9.71 -1.83
C SER A 255 -4.41 -10.59 -1.97
N GLU A 256 -3.30 -10.02 -2.40
CA GLU A 256 -2.03 -10.72 -2.47
C GLU A 256 -0.90 -9.81 -2.00
N TRP A 257 -0.03 -10.36 -1.14
CA TRP A 257 1.16 -9.68 -0.67
C TRP A 257 2.33 -10.65 -0.68
N VAL A 258 3.35 -10.36 -1.48
CA VAL A 258 4.59 -11.13 -1.52
C VAL A 258 5.71 -10.23 -1.04
N VAL A 259 6.51 -10.69 -0.09
CA VAL A 259 7.54 -9.88 0.57
C VAL A 259 8.85 -10.65 0.60
N SER A 260 9.94 -9.97 0.22
CA SER A 260 11.32 -10.44 0.37
C SER A 260 12.14 -9.41 1.13
N GLY A 261 12.93 -9.86 2.10
CA GLY A 261 13.85 -9.01 2.85
C GLY A 261 14.03 -9.41 4.32
N GLY A 262 14.99 -8.76 4.99
CA GLY A 262 15.28 -8.94 6.40
C GLY A 262 14.35 -8.16 7.32
N PHE A 263 14.08 -8.72 8.51
CA PHE A 263 13.29 -8.11 9.58
C PHE A 263 14.03 -8.23 10.93
N PRO A 264 15.15 -7.52 11.14
CA PRO A 264 16.05 -7.72 12.27
C PRO A 264 15.41 -7.34 13.62
N ALA A 265 14.37 -6.51 13.60
CA ALA A 265 13.57 -6.14 14.77
C ALA A 265 12.21 -6.88 14.85
N GLY A 266 12.04 -7.92 14.03
CA GLY A 266 10.81 -8.71 13.89
C GLY A 266 9.77 -8.07 12.96
N ARG A 267 8.71 -8.84 12.70
CA ARG A 267 7.52 -8.45 11.92
C ARG A 267 6.29 -9.21 12.43
N PRO A 268 5.06 -8.75 12.11
CA PRO A 268 3.87 -9.56 12.31
C PRO A 268 3.97 -10.89 11.58
N GLN A 269 3.21 -11.89 12.03
CA GLN A 269 3.08 -13.19 11.36
C GLN A 269 2.15 -13.09 10.13
N TRP A 270 2.53 -12.22 9.18
CA TRP A 270 1.74 -11.94 7.97
C TRP A 270 1.51 -13.19 7.11
N GLU A 271 2.38 -14.19 7.18
CA GLU A 271 2.23 -15.49 6.51
C GLU A 271 0.96 -16.23 6.95
N ASP A 272 0.60 -16.13 8.22
CA ASP A 272 -0.60 -16.76 8.76
C ASP A 272 -1.87 -15.97 8.41
N ALA A 273 -1.72 -14.73 7.93
CA ALA A 273 -2.77 -13.91 7.32
C ALA A 273 -2.81 -14.04 5.79
N GLY A 274 -1.96 -14.89 5.19
CA GLY A 274 -1.94 -15.19 3.75
C GLY A 274 -0.87 -14.44 2.93
N ALA A 275 0.00 -13.64 3.56
CA ALA A 275 1.14 -13.07 2.85
C ALA A 275 2.17 -14.16 2.51
N GLN A 276 2.90 -13.99 1.41
CA GLN A 276 3.94 -14.93 0.98
C GLN A 276 5.31 -14.33 1.28
N LEU A 277 6.06 -15.00 2.16
CA LEU A 277 7.41 -14.60 2.53
C LEU A 277 8.38 -15.44 1.70
N VAL A 278 9.11 -14.79 0.81
CA VAL A 278 9.93 -15.44 -0.21
C VAL A 278 11.32 -14.84 -0.27
N ASP A 279 12.26 -15.55 -0.89
CA ASP A 279 13.61 -15.04 -1.11
C ASP A 279 13.65 -14.02 -2.26
N ASP A 280 12.80 -14.19 -3.28
CA ASP A 280 12.73 -13.32 -4.45
C ASP A 280 11.28 -13.07 -4.89
N VAL A 281 10.92 -11.80 -5.05
CA VAL A 281 9.58 -11.39 -5.49
C VAL A 281 9.44 -11.32 -7.01
N ALA A 282 10.55 -11.28 -7.75
CA ALA A 282 10.55 -11.02 -9.20
C ALA A 282 9.66 -11.98 -10.01
N PRO A 283 9.62 -13.31 -9.73
CA PRO A 283 8.71 -14.21 -10.44
C PRO A 283 7.22 -13.86 -10.25
N PHE A 284 6.86 -13.37 -9.07
CA PHE A 284 5.48 -12.97 -8.74
C PHE A 284 5.11 -11.62 -9.37
N GLU A 285 6.05 -10.66 -9.36
CA GLU A 285 5.91 -9.38 -10.06
C GLU A 285 5.70 -9.61 -11.56
N GLN A 286 6.52 -10.47 -12.18
CA GLN A 286 6.40 -10.81 -13.59
C GLN A 286 5.07 -11.50 -13.91
N ARG A 287 4.64 -12.46 -13.08
CA ARG A 287 3.31 -13.09 -13.21
C ARG A 287 2.19 -12.06 -13.17
N LYS A 288 2.18 -11.16 -12.19
CA LYS A 288 1.18 -10.09 -12.10
C LYS A 288 1.26 -9.15 -13.31
N LEU A 289 2.46 -8.73 -13.67
CA LEU A 289 2.68 -7.78 -14.77
C LEU A 289 2.19 -8.32 -16.10
N TRP A 290 2.42 -9.59 -16.38
CA TRP A 290 1.94 -10.21 -17.62
C TRP A 290 0.48 -10.60 -17.49
N LEU A 291 0.13 -11.46 -16.53
CA LEU A 291 -1.21 -12.05 -16.50
C LEU A 291 -2.30 -11.07 -16.07
N LEU A 292 -2.08 -10.18 -15.10
CA LEU A 292 -3.07 -9.17 -14.71
C LEU A 292 -2.96 -7.92 -15.60
N ASN A 293 -1.78 -7.28 -15.59
CA ASN A 293 -1.63 -5.96 -16.21
C ASN A 293 -1.63 -6.05 -17.74
N GLY A 294 -1.06 -7.10 -18.33
CA GLY A 294 -1.08 -7.36 -19.77
C GLY A 294 -2.49 -7.64 -20.29
N SER A 295 -3.25 -8.51 -19.62
CA SER A 295 -4.65 -8.76 -20.01
C SER A 295 -5.55 -7.54 -19.78
N HIS A 296 -5.32 -6.75 -18.73
CA HIS A 296 -5.99 -5.46 -18.55
C HIS A 296 -5.75 -4.53 -19.74
N SER A 297 -4.50 -4.41 -20.21
CA SER A 297 -4.19 -3.61 -21.39
C SER A 297 -4.86 -4.17 -22.64
N LEU A 298 -4.85 -5.49 -22.85
CA LEU A 298 -5.55 -6.14 -23.96
C LEU A 298 -7.05 -5.79 -23.96
N LEU A 299 -7.73 -5.99 -22.83
CA LEU A 299 -9.16 -5.71 -22.67
C LEU A 299 -9.45 -4.22 -22.82
N ALA A 300 -8.59 -3.34 -22.30
CA ALA A 300 -8.77 -1.90 -22.39
C ALA A 300 -8.83 -1.42 -23.84
N TYR A 301 -8.01 -1.97 -24.74
CA TYR A 301 -8.02 -1.57 -26.15
C TYR A 301 -9.04 -2.36 -26.97
N ALA A 302 -9.04 -3.69 -26.86
CA ALA A 302 -9.90 -4.55 -27.66
C ALA A 302 -11.37 -4.46 -27.22
N GLY A 303 -11.63 -4.44 -25.92
CA GLY A 303 -12.98 -4.28 -25.36
C GLY A 303 -13.60 -2.94 -25.72
N SER A 304 -12.84 -1.85 -25.64
CA SER A 304 -13.32 -0.51 -26.04
C SER A 304 -13.73 -0.45 -27.52
N ILE A 305 -12.96 -1.08 -28.43
CA ILE A 305 -13.31 -1.16 -29.87
C ILE A 305 -14.62 -1.93 -30.08
N ARG A 306 -14.90 -2.90 -29.21
CA ARG A 306 -16.12 -3.71 -29.24
C ARG A 306 -17.32 -3.08 -28.54
N GLY A 307 -17.15 -1.88 -27.98
CA GLY A 307 -18.23 -1.09 -27.37
C GLY A 307 -18.46 -1.37 -25.88
N HIS A 308 -17.53 -2.03 -25.20
CA HIS A 308 -17.59 -2.26 -23.75
C HIS A 308 -16.97 -1.06 -23.00
N GLU A 309 -17.50 -0.74 -21.83
CA GLU A 309 -17.02 0.36 -20.99
C GLU A 309 -16.17 -0.12 -19.81
N THR A 310 -16.44 -1.33 -19.30
CA THR A 310 -15.80 -1.89 -18.11
C THR A 310 -15.12 -3.23 -18.37
N ILE A 311 -14.23 -3.64 -17.44
CA ILE A 311 -13.55 -4.94 -17.50
C ILE A 311 -14.54 -6.11 -17.42
N ASP A 312 -15.57 -6.02 -16.59
CA ASP A 312 -16.57 -7.09 -16.44
C ASP A 312 -17.41 -7.29 -17.70
N GLU A 313 -17.78 -6.20 -18.38
CA GLU A 313 -18.41 -6.25 -19.70
C GLU A 313 -17.47 -6.86 -20.75
N ALA A 314 -16.21 -6.38 -20.80
CA ALA A 314 -15.23 -6.83 -21.77
C ALA A 314 -14.87 -8.32 -21.59
N ILE A 315 -14.71 -8.82 -20.37
CA ILE A 315 -14.40 -10.25 -20.14
C ILE A 315 -15.63 -11.16 -20.31
N ALA A 316 -16.84 -10.61 -20.24
CA ALA A 316 -18.08 -11.33 -20.57
C ALA A 316 -18.23 -11.58 -22.08
N ASP A 317 -17.61 -10.76 -22.92
CA ASP A 317 -17.56 -10.95 -24.37
C ASP A 317 -16.72 -12.21 -24.74
N PRO A 318 -17.29 -13.18 -25.47
CA PRO A 318 -16.59 -14.42 -25.82
C PRO A 318 -15.30 -14.23 -26.63
N ASP A 319 -15.23 -13.23 -27.51
CA ASP A 319 -14.05 -12.97 -28.33
C ASP A 319 -12.93 -12.36 -27.48
N CYS A 320 -13.26 -11.36 -26.65
CA CYS A 320 -12.32 -10.77 -25.70
C CYS A 320 -11.77 -11.82 -24.73
N ARG A 321 -12.65 -12.66 -24.17
CA ARG A 321 -12.24 -13.75 -23.29
C ARG A 321 -11.29 -14.72 -23.98
N SER A 322 -11.61 -15.12 -25.22
CA SER A 322 -10.74 -15.98 -26.02
C SER A 322 -9.35 -15.37 -26.22
N TRP A 323 -9.27 -14.06 -26.51
CA TRP A 323 -8.00 -13.35 -26.63
C TRP A 323 -7.21 -13.28 -25.31
N VAL A 324 -7.88 -13.07 -24.18
CA VAL A 324 -7.24 -13.12 -22.86
C VAL A 324 -6.68 -14.51 -22.56
N GLU A 325 -7.43 -15.58 -22.82
CA GLU A 325 -6.95 -16.94 -22.59
C GLU A 325 -5.76 -17.29 -23.48
N MET A 326 -5.77 -16.92 -24.76
CA MET A 326 -4.61 -17.10 -25.65
C MET A 326 -3.39 -16.32 -25.18
N PHE A 327 -3.59 -15.08 -24.72
CA PHE A 327 -2.51 -14.26 -24.18
C PHE A 327 -1.94 -14.88 -22.90
N TRP A 328 -2.79 -15.36 -21.99
CA TRP A 328 -2.34 -16.06 -20.79
C TRP A 328 -1.62 -17.38 -21.10
N ASP A 329 -2.08 -18.15 -22.08
CA ASP A 329 -1.42 -19.39 -22.50
C ASP A 329 0.00 -19.14 -23.03
N GLU A 330 0.21 -18.04 -23.75
CA GLU A 330 1.55 -17.65 -24.20
C GLU A 330 2.40 -17.13 -23.04
N ALA A 331 1.91 -16.17 -22.26
CA ALA A 331 2.64 -15.59 -21.14
C ALA A 331 3.06 -16.66 -20.11
N SER A 332 2.18 -17.63 -19.82
CA SER A 332 2.43 -18.70 -18.84
C SER A 332 3.63 -19.57 -19.20
N ARG A 333 4.03 -19.67 -20.47
CA ARG A 333 5.18 -20.48 -20.92
C ARG A 333 6.52 -19.87 -20.52
N HIS A 334 6.53 -18.59 -20.21
CA HIS A 334 7.74 -17.81 -19.91
C HIS A 334 7.84 -17.44 -18.42
N LEU A 335 6.89 -17.86 -17.59
CA LEU A 335 6.88 -17.59 -16.16
C LEU A 335 7.70 -18.62 -15.38
N GLU A 336 8.53 -18.13 -14.47
CA GLU A 336 9.37 -18.94 -13.57
C GLU A 336 8.61 -19.35 -12.29
N LEU A 337 7.36 -19.78 -12.43
CA LEU A 337 6.51 -20.26 -11.33
C LEU A 337 5.94 -21.65 -11.62
N PRO A 338 5.62 -22.46 -10.59
CA PRO A 338 4.94 -23.73 -10.78
C PRO A 338 3.64 -23.56 -11.57
N ALA A 339 3.38 -24.48 -12.50
CA ALA A 339 2.19 -24.42 -13.37
C ALA A 339 0.87 -24.36 -12.60
N GLU A 340 0.80 -25.01 -11.44
CA GLU A 340 -0.35 -24.97 -10.54
C GLU A 340 -0.58 -23.56 -9.98
N ALA A 341 0.46 -22.90 -9.46
CA ALA A 341 0.38 -21.53 -8.95
C ALA A 341 -0.03 -20.51 -10.04
N VAL A 342 0.40 -20.74 -11.29
CA VAL A 342 -0.02 -19.92 -12.44
C VAL A 342 -1.49 -20.17 -12.78
N ALA A 343 -1.94 -21.42 -12.76
CA ALA A 343 -3.34 -21.78 -13.03
C ALA A 343 -4.30 -21.22 -11.96
N GLU A 344 -3.93 -21.32 -10.69
CA GLU A 344 -4.68 -20.71 -9.57
C GLU A 344 -4.78 -19.19 -9.73
N TYR A 345 -3.69 -18.53 -10.10
CA TYR A 345 -3.70 -17.09 -10.33
C TYR A 345 -4.62 -16.70 -11.50
N ARG A 346 -4.58 -17.43 -12.63
CA ARG A 346 -5.51 -17.21 -13.76
C ARG A 346 -6.96 -17.37 -13.34
N GLU A 347 -7.28 -18.38 -12.54
CA GLU A 347 -8.65 -18.57 -12.04
C GLU A 347 -9.08 -17.42 -11.14
N ALA A 348 -8.20 -16.95 -10.24
CA ALA A 348 -8.46 -15.75 -9.46
C ALA A 348 -8.71 -14.53 -10.36
N LEU A 349 -7.92 -14.33 -11.42
CA LEU A 349 -8.12 -13.24 -12.37
C LEU A 349 -9.47 -13.32 -13.10
N ARG A 350 -9.93 -14.52 -13.49
CA ARG A 350 -11.26 -14.69 -14.10
C ARG A 350 -12.37 -14.22 -13.17
N VAL A 351 -12.31 -14.64 -11.89
CA VAL A 351 -13.30 -14.24 -10.88
C VAL A 351 -13.25 -12.73 -10.65
N ARG A 352 -12.04 -12.15 -10.56
CA ARG A 352 -11.83 -10.70 -10.35
C ARG A 352 -12.37 -9.88 -11.51
N PHE A 353 -12.01 -10.22 -12.74
CA PHE A 353 -12.47 -9.50 -13.93
C PHE A 353 -13.98 -9.60 -14.10
N ALA A 354 -14.60 -10.70 -13.72
CA ALA A 354 -16.04 -10.90 -13.82
C ALA A 354 -16.85 -10.20 -12.71
N ASN A 355 -16.22 -9.46 -11.78
CA ASN A 355 -16.92 -8.82 -10.66
C ASN A 355 -17.49 -7.44 -11.05
N PRO A 356 -18.81 -7.30 -11.27
CA PRO A 356 -19.41 -6.03 -11.71
C PRO A 356 -19.44 -4.96 -10.61
N ARG A 357 -19.24 -5.32 -9.34
CA ARG A 357 -19.27 -4.37 -8.21
C ARG A 357 -17.99 -3.56 -8.07
N ILE A 358 -16.93 -3.99 -8.77
CA ILE A 358 -15.66 -3.29 -8.87
C ILE A 358 -15.59 -2.67 -10.27
N ARG A 359 -16.23 -1.50 -10.41
CA ARG A 359 -16.39 -0.85 -11.71
C ARG A 359 -15.06 -0.28 -12.21
N HIS A 360 -14.37 -1.07 -13.04
CA HIS A 360 -13.09 -0.73 -13.65
C HIS A 360 -13.25 -0.26 -15.09
N GLN A 361 -13.16 1.04 -15.31
CA GLN A 361 -13.35 1.64 -16.63
C GLN A 361 -12.17 1.32 -17.55
N LEU A 362 -12.46 0.79 -18.75
CA LEU A 362 -11.44 0.50 -19.76
C LEU A 362 -10.66 1.76 -20.16
N SER A 363 -11.32 2.92 -20.19
CA SER A 363 -10.69 4.21 -20.49
C SER A 363 -9.60 4.62 -19.49
N GLN A 364 -9.81 4.33 -18.20
CA GLN A 364 -8.80 4.58 -17.16
C GLN A 364 -7.61 3.63 -17.31
N ILE A 365 -7.87 2.37 -17.67
CA ILE A 365 -6.82 1.37 -17.89
C ILE A 365 -6.02 1.68 -19.16
N ALA A 366 -6.67 2.17 -20.21
CA ALA A 366 -6.08 2.51 -21.50
C ALA A 366 -5.13 3.71 -21.46
N ALA A 367 -5.30 4.63 -20.50
CA ALA A 367 -4.45 5.81 -20.33
C ALA A 367 -2.95 5.43 -20.25
N ASP A 368 -2.06 6.28 -20.76
CA ASP A 368 -0.60 6.05 -20.77
C ASP A 368 -0.15 4.74 -21.42
N GLY A 369 -0.88 4.29 -22.45
CA GLY A 369 -0.62 3.02 -23.14
C GLY A 369 0.80 2.86 -23.68
N SER A 370 1.42 3.94 -24.16
CA SER A 370 2.81 3.90 -24.67
C SER A 370 3.83 3.54 -23.60
N ALA A 371 3.61 3.93 -22.35
CA ALA A 371 4.46 3.56 -21.22
C ALA A 371 4.12 2.16 -20.67
N LYS A 372 2.87 1.73 -20.82
CA LYS A 372 2.37 0.45 -20.31
C LYS A 372 2.76 -0.74 -21.19
N LEU A 373 2.68 -0.62 -22.51
CA LEU A 373 2.86 -1.77 -23.41
C LEU A 373 4.27 -2.38 -23.31
N GLY A 374 5.33 -1.55 -23.34
CA GLY A 374 6.72 -2.05 -23.37
C GLY A 374 7.14 -2.89 -22.16
N VAL A 375 6.39 -2.85 -21.06
CA VAL A 375 6.65 -3.67 -19.86
C VAL A 375 5.59 -4.75 -19.61
N ARG A 376 4.42 -4.67 -20.27
CA ARG A 376 3.27 -5.57 -20.03
C ARG A 376 3.09 -6.63 -21.12
N THR A 377 3.75 -6.47 -22.26
CA THR A 377 3.74 -7.34 -23.43
C THR A 377 5.16 -7.55 -23.91
#